data_AF-A0A4Y3PJ26-F1
#
_entry.id   AF-A0A4Y3PJ26-F1
#
_cell.length_a   1.000
_cell.length_b   1.000
_cell.length_c   1.000
_cell.angle_alpha   90.00
_cell.angle_beta   90.00
_cell.angle_gamma   90.00
#
_symmetry.space_group_name_H-M   'P 1'
#
loop_
_entity.id
_entity.type
_entity.pdbx_description
1 polymer ?
#
loop_
_entity_poly.entity_id
_entity_poly.type
_entity_poly.pdbx_seq_one_letter_code
_entity_poly.pdbx_strand_id
1 'polypeptide(L)'
;MLEGQLYIEETRHLFMNDRLANAASSDVHPDCARAIRQLLQMKEPKREDFLALRTYGNDRYSAMGWEELQSYINEKTVIIVEQFENEQNIMSALRWVARGLPVWHAIRKVKADYSVYGYKGEGNN
;
A
#
# COMPACT_ATOMS: atom_id res chain seq x y z
N MET A 1 -32.76 -13.40 4.31
CA MET A 1 -31.70 -12.71 3.55
C MET A 1 -30.81 -11.90 4.51
N LEU A 2 -30.08 -12.56 5.41
CA LEU A 2 -29.29 -11.89 6.46
C LEU A 2 -27.91 -12.54 6.68
N GLU A 3 -27.36 -13.24 5.68
CA GLU A 3 -26.06 -13.94 5.83
C GLU A 3 -24.89 -13.23 5.14
N GLY A 4 -25.16 -12.18 4.35
CA GLY A 4 -24.12 -11.47 3.57
C GLY A 4 -23.47 -10.28 4.28
N GLN A 5 -24.08 -9.71 5.33
CA GLN A 5 -23.55 -8.51 6.01
C GLN A 5 -22.65 -8.83 7.21
N LEU A 6 -22.73 -10.04 7.78
CA LEU A 6 -21.90 -10.41 8.93
C LEU A 6 -20.44 -10.70 8.54
N TYR A 7 -20.21 -11.24 7.34
CA TYR A 7 -18.87 -11.59 6.85
C TYR A 7 -17.96 -10.39 6.54
N ILE A 8 -18.54 -9.20 6.34
CA ILE A 8 -17.80 -7.99 5.91
C ILE A 8 -17.34 -7.18 7.15
N GLU A 9 -18.12 -7.19 8.24
CA GLU A 9 -17.77 -6.48 9.47
C GLU A 9 -16.82 -7.29 10.36
N GLU A 10 -16.93 -8.62 10.36
CA GLU A 10 -16.11 -9.50 11.20
C GLU A 10 -14.66 -9.64 10.67
N THR A 11 -14.47 -9.49 9.35
CA THR A 11 -13.13 -9.40 8.76
C THR A 11 -12.44 -8.07 9.08
N ARG A 12 -13.19 -6.98 9.27
CA ARG A 12 -12.61 -5.66 9.59
C ARG A 12 -11.90 -5.61 10.94
N HIS A 13 -12.33 -6.45 11.89
CA HIS A 13 -11.79 -6.49 13.25
C HIS A 13 -10.61 -7.45 13.42
N LEU A 14 -10.50 -8.48 12.57
CA LEU A 14 -9.38 -9.45 12.59
C LEU A 14 -8.11 -8.94 11.90
N PHE A 15 -8.17 -7.83 11.16
CA PHE A 15 -7.01 -7.18 10.51
C PHE A 15 -6.36 -6.04 11.35
N MET A 16 -6.79 -5.85 12.60
CA MET A 16 -6.29 -4.79 13.50
C MET A 16 -5.34 -5.30 14.58
N ASN A 17 -4.55 -6.34 14.34
CA ASN A 17 -3.38 -6.60 15.19
C ASN A 17 -2.41 -7.59 14.54
N ASP A 18 -1.52 -7.11 13.66
CA ASP A 18 -0.29 -7.87 13.44
C ASP A 18 0.91 -6.94 13.40
N ARG A 19 1.78 -7.17 14.37
CA ARG A 19 2.92 -6.36 14.76
C ARG A 19 4.04 -6.52 13.73
N LEU A 20 3.96 -5.79 12.63
CA LEU A 20 5.16 -5.29 11.95
C LEU A 20 5.59 -3.94 12.54
N ALA A 21 5.41 -3.79 13.85
CA ALA A 21 5.94 -2.69 14.64
C ALA A 21 7.42 -2.98 14.98
N ASN A 22 8.30 -2.86 13.99
CA ASN A 22 9.69 -2.37 14.11
C ASN A 22 10.48 -2.71 12.85
N ALA A 23 10.39 -1.84 11.86
CA ALA A 23 11.58 -1.49 11.10
C ALA A 23 11.74 0.03 11.27
N ALA A 24 12.25 0.44 12.44
CA ALA A 24 13.08 1.63 12.48
C ALA A 24 14.39 1.30 11.73
N SER A 25 14.28 0.93 10.46
CA SER A 25 15.43 0.78 9.59
C SER A 25 15.84 2.20 9.23
N SER A 26 17.14 2.46 9.30
CA SER A 26 17.82 3.60 8.67
C SER A 26 17.55 3.72 7.16
N ASP A 27 16.70 2.85 6.61
CA ASP A 27 16.50 2.59 5.19
C ASP A 27 15.23 3.26 4.65
N VAL A 28 14.38 3.84 5.51
CA VAL A 28 13.19 4.64 5.13
C VAL A 28 13.42 6.09 5.54
N HIS A 29 13.09 7.05 4.66
CA HIS A 29 13.17 8.47 4.99
C HIS A 29 12.32 8.79 6.24
N PRO A 30 12.82 9.55 7.23
CA PRO A 30 12.11 9.79 8.49
C PRO A 30 10.74 10.46 8.29
N ASP A 31 10.63 11.33 7.30
CA ASP A 31 9.36 11.98 6.96
C ASP A 31 8.36 11.00 6.31
N CYS A 32 8.84 10.03 5.52
CA CYS A 32 8.02 8.95 4.97
C CYS A 32 7.48 8.08 6.11
N ALA A 33 8.34 7.65 7.03
CA ALA A 33 7.95 6.88 8.20
C ALA A 33 6.96 7.64 9.11
N ARG A 34 7.12 8.97 9.24
CA ARG A 34 6.17 9.83 9.96
C ARG A 34 4.82 9.90 9.22
N ALA A 35 4.81 10.09 7.91
CA ALA A 35 3.60 10.15 7.10
C ALA A 35 2.83 8.81 7.11
N ILE A 36 3.53 7.67 7.04
CA ILE A 36 2.91 6.34 7.19
C ILE A 36 2.23 6.25 8.56
N ARG A 37 2.91 6.60 9.65
CA ARG A 37 2.32 6.56 11.00
C ARG A 37 1.08 7.45 11.13
N GLN A 38 1.12 8.65 10.55
CA GLN A 38 -0.03 9.56 10.55
C GLN A 38 -1.22 8.96 9.79
N LEU A 39 -0.98 8.39 8.60
CA LEU A 39 -2.01 7.74 7.80
C LEU A 39 -2.68 6.59 8.57
N LEU A 40 -1.90 5.78 9.28
CA LEU A 40 -2.40 4.64 10.05
C LEU A 40 -3.19 5.03 11.31
N GLN A 41 -3.05 6.27 11.78
CA GLN A 41 -3.85 6.82 12.89
C GLN A 41 -5.20 7.37 12.42
N MET A 42 -5.41 7.53 11.11
CA MET A 42 -6.67 8.01 10.56
C MET A 42 -7.73 6.90 10.62
N LYS A 43 -8.93 7.24 11.09
CA LYS A 43 -10.05 6.29 11.17
C LYS A 43 -10.47 5.81 9.77
N GLU A 44 -10.56 6.73 8.82
CA GLU A 44 -10.95 6.46 7.43
C GLU A 44 -10.14 7.35 6.47
N PRO A 45 -8.88 6.96 6.16
CA PRO A 45 -8.05 7.73 5.24
C PRO A 45 -8.69 7.76 3.86
N LYS A 46 -8.75 8.95 3.27
CA LYS A 46 -9.32 9.22 1.95
C LYS A 46 -8.24 9.12 0.88
N ARG A 47 -8.67 9.15 -0.38
CA ARG A 47 -7.77 9.07 -1.54
C ARG A 47 -6.68 10.15 -1.48
N GLU A 48 -7.03 11.37 -1.07
CA GLU A 48 -6.10 12.50 -0.96
C GLU A 48 -4.99 12.23 0.04
N ASP A 49 -5.28 11.52 1.14
CA ASP A 49 -4.29 11.14 2.15
C ASP A 49 -3.25 10.16 1.58
N PHE A 50 -3.69 9.23 0.73
CA PHE A 50 -2.78 8.33 0.01
C PHE A 50 -1.96 9.07 -1.05
N LEU A 51 -2.52 10.06 -1.74
CA LEU A 51 -1.77 10.87 -2.71
C LEU A 51 -0.73 11.77 -2.03
N ALA A 52 -1.03 12.25 -0.82
CA ALA A 52 -0.10 13.02 0.00
C ALA A 52 1.06 12.16 0.54
N LEU A 53 0.86 10.84 0.68
CA LEU A 53 1.91 9.93 1.11
C LEU A 53 3.02 9.80 0.05
N ARG A 54 4.23 10.22 0.42
CA ARG A 54 5.42 10.26 -0.44
C ARG A 54 6.62 9.63 0.26
N THR A 55 7.61 9.22 -0.53
CA THR A 55 8.88 8.71 -0.02
C THR A 55 9.84 9.82 0.41
N TYR A 56 9.57 11.08 0.04
CA TYR A 56 10.41 12.26 0.31
C TYR A 56 11.84 12.14 -0.22
N GLY A 57 12.03 11.37 -1.29
CA GLY A 57 13.32 11.08 -1.91
C GLY A 57 13.43 9.64 -2.35
N ASN A 58 14.64 9.23 -2.73
CA ASN A 58 14.97 7.83 -2.93
C ASN A 58 15.41 7.23 -1.61
N ASP A 59 14.82 6.09 -1.27
CA ASP A 59 15.24 5.27 -0.14
C ASP A 59 15.74 3.91 -0.67
N ARG A 60 16.18 3.03 0.23
CA ARG A 60 16.71 1.71 -0.17
C ARG A 60 15.73 0.93 -1.02
N TYR A 61 14.44 1.00 -0.69
CA TYR A 61 13.38 0.25 -1.36
C TYR A 61 13.05 0.82 -2.76
N SER A 62 13.35 2.09 -3.02
CA SER A 62 13.18 2.68 -4.36
C SER A 62 14.08 2.02 -5.41
N ALA A 63 15.26 1.53 -5.01
CA ALA A 63 16.19 0.86 -5.91
C ALA A 63 15.89 -0.63 -6.09
N MET A 64 15.05 -1.23 -5.22
CA MET A 64 14.81 -2.68 -5.26
C MET A 64 14.10 -3.12 -6.53
N GLY A 65 14.68 -4.13 -7.19
CA GLY A 65 14.13 -4.79 -8.37
C GLY A 65 13.18 -5.95 -8.04
N TRP A 66 12.59 -6.55 -9.08
CA TRP A 66 11.68 -7.70 -8.92
C TRP A 66 12.33 -8.86 -8.15
N GLU A 67 13.60 -9.16 -8.44
CA GLU A 67 14.35 -10.24 -7.81
C GLU A 67 14.50 -10.11 -6.29
N GLU A 68 14.55 -8.88 -5.78
CA GLU A 68 14.56 -8.61 -4.34
C GLU A 68 13.14 -8.58 -3.78
N LEU A 69 12.21 -7.98 -4.50
CA LEU A 69 10.83 -7.78 -4.05
C LEU A 69 10.02 -9.08 -3.98
N GLN A 70 10.34 -10.08 -4.78
CA GLN A 70 9.71 -11.41 -4.68
C GLN A 70 9.88 -12.05 -3.29
N SER A 71 10.94 -11.70 -2.55
CA SER A 71 11.14 -12.20 -1.17
C SER A 71 10.10 -11.67 -0.18
N TYR A 72 9.39 -10.59 -0.53
CA TYR A 72 8.29 -10.04 0.25
C TYR A 72 6.94 -10.69 -0.12
N ILE A 73 6.90 -11.59 -1.11
CA ILE A 73 5.69 -12.32 -1.49
C ILE A 73 5.51 -13.52 -0.55
N ASN A 74 4.40 -13.50 0.18
CA ASN A 74 3.94 -14.53 1.09
C ASN A 74 2.41 -14.60 1.06
N GLU A 75 1.81 -15.41 1.92
CA GLU A 75 0.35 -15.60 1.98
C GLU A 75 -0.43 -14.31 2.25
N LYS A 76 0.18 -13.30 2.89
CA LYS A 76 -0.46 -12.02 3.20
C LYS A 76 -0.32 -11.02 2.05
N THR A 77 0.76 -11.09 1.27
CA THR A 77 1.09 -10.11 0.22
C THR A 77 0.76 -10.59 -1.19
N VAL A 78 0.46 -11.88 -1.39
CA VAL A 78 0.06 -12.46 -2.68
C VAL A 78 -1.11 -11.72 -3.33
N ILE A 79 -2.05 -11.23 -2.51
CA ILE A 79 -3.17 -10.41 -2.97
C ILE A 79 -2.73 -9.16 -3.75
N ILE A 80 -1.54 -8.61 -3.52
CA ILE A 80 -1.01 -7.49 -4.32
C ILE A 80 -0.84 -7.91 -5.78
N VAL A 81 -0.30 -9.10 -6.02
CA VAL A 81 -0.07 -9.64 -7.37
C VAL A 81 -1.40 -9.89 -8.08
N GLU A 82 -2.43 -10.31 -7.34
CA GLU A 82 -3.78 -10.52 -7.88
C GLU A 82 -4.52 -9.22 -8.19
N GLN A 83 -4.14 -8.10 -7.56
CA GLN A 83 -4.84 -6.82 -7.69
C GLN A 83 -4.31 -5.93 -8.82
N PHE A 84 -3.16 -6.26 -9.40
CA PHE A 84 -2.50 -5.43 -10.43
C PHE A 84 -1.99 -6.29 -11.57
N GLU A 85 -2.36 -5.93 -12.80
CA GLU A 85 -1.82 -6.57 -14.01
C GLU A 85 -0.41 -6.09 -14.36
N ASN A 86 -0.10 -4.83 -14.01
CA ASN A 86 1.17 -4.21 -14.34
C ASN A 86 2.23 -4.50 -13.26
N GLU A 87 3.33 -5.11 -13.66
CA GLU A 87 4.49 -5.42 -12.80
C GLU A 87 5.00 -4.21 -12.02
N GLN A 88 5.03 -3.01 -12.64
CA GLN A 88 5.46 -1.79 -11.96
C GLN A 88 4.54 -1.41 -10.80
N ASN A 89 3.24 -1.67 -10.93
CA ASN A 89 2.27 -1.43 -9.85
C ASN A 89 2.42 -2.46 -8.73
N ILE A 90 2.66 -3.72 -9.07
CA ILE A 90 2.97 -4.78 -8.10
C ILE A 90 4.22 -4.40 -7.30
N MET A 91 5.31 -4.08 -8.00
CA MET A 91 6.57 -3.66 -7.39
C MET A 91 6.39 -2.42 -6.50
N SER A 92 5.65 -1.41 -6.97
CA SER A 92 5.35 -0.22 -6.19
C SER A 92 4.63 -0.55 -4.88
N ALA A 93 3.63 -1.43 -4.93
CA ALA A 93 2.89 -1.87 -3.75
C ALA A 93 3.78 -2.68 -2.79
N LEU A 94 4.60 -3.61 -3.29
CA LEU A 94 5.55 -4.37 -2.48
C LEU A 94 6.58 -3.46 -1.79
N ARG A 95 7.09 -2.44 -2.50
CA ARG A 95 7.99 -1.43 -1.90
C ARG A 95 7.29 -0.64 -0.80
N TRP A 96 6.00 -0.32 -0.92
CA TRP A 96 5.23 0.31 0.16
C TRP A 96 5.06 -0.62 1.37
N VAL A 97 4.82 -1.91 1.14
CA VAL A 97 4.78 -2.91 2.22
C VAL A 97 6.13 -3.02 2.93
N ALA A 98 7.22 -3.05 2.18
CA ALA A 98 8.57 -3.10 2.74
C ALA A 98 8.91 -1.88 3.63
N ARG A 99 8.28 -0.73 3.35
CA ARG A 99 8.36 0.50 4.18
C ARG A 99 7.46 0.48 5.42
N GLY A 100 6.67 -0.58 5.62
CA GLY A 100 5.76 -0.75 6.75
C GLY A 100 4.32 -0.29 6.50
N LEU A 101 3.94 -0.02 5.25
CA LEU A 101 2.54 0.24 4.91
C LEU A 101 1.77 -1.10 4.86
N PRO A 102 0.63 -1.26 5.55
CA PRO A 102 -0.16 -2.49 5.47
C PRO A 102 -0.59 -2.80 4.04
N VAL A 103 -0.68 -4.08 3.70
CA VAL A 103 -0.99 -4.58 2.33
C VAL A 103 -2.16 -3.85 1.69
N TRP A 104 -3.30 -3.77 2.39
CA TRP A 104 -4.48 -3.08 1.87
C TRP A 104 -4.26 -1.58 1.63
N HIS A 105 -3.47 -0.92 2.47
CA HIS A 105 -3.13 0.49 2.31
C HIS A 105 -2.15 0.69 1.16
N ALA A 106 -1.21 -0.24 0.93
CA ALA A 106 -0.32 -0.22 -0.23
C ALA A 106 -1.09 -0.39 -1.54
N ILE A 107 -2.07 -1.28 -1.59
CA ILE A 107 -2.96 -1.42 -2.76
C ILE A 107 -3.73 -0.13 -3.01
N ARG A 108 -4.34 0.46 -1.97
CA ARG A 108 -5.06 1.74 -2.09
C ARG A 108 -4.15 2.87 -2.54
N LYS A 109 -2.91 2.91 -2.03
CA LYS A 109 -1.88 3.87 -2.43
C LYS A 109 -1.58 3.80 -3.92
N VAL A 110 -1.24 2.60 -4.42
CA VAL A 110 -0.91 2.43 -5.84
C VAL A 110 -2.11 2.68 -6.74
N LYS A 111 -3.33 2.29 -6.34
CA LYS A 111 -4.56 2.64 -7.08
C LYS A 111 -4.81 4.14 -7.13
N ALA A 112 -4.58 4.85 -6.02
CA ALA A 112 -4.69 6.32 -5.98
C ALA A 112 -3.68 6.97 -6.93
N ASP A 113 -2.41 6.54 -6.88
CA ASP A 113 -1.35 7.03 -7.77
C ASP A 113 -1.66 6.75 -9.24
N TYR A 114 -2.06 5.52 -9.57
CA TYR A 114 -2.40 5.13 -10.94
C TYR A 114 -3.56 5.97 -11.49
N SER A 115 -4.62 6.18 -10.70
CA SER A 115 -5.78 6.93 -11.18
C SER A 115 -5.49 8.43 -11.39
N VAL A 116 -4.41 8.99 -10.84
CA VAL A 116 -3.92 10.33 -11.24
C VAL A 116 -3.33 10.30 -12.66
N TYR A 117 -2.69 9.21 -13.05
CA TYR A 117 -2.09 9.05 -14.38
C TYR A 117 -3.07 8.50 -15.44
N GLY A 118 -4.05 7.69 -15.02
CA GLY A 118 -5.09 7.12 -15.89
C GLY A 118 -6.21 8.07 -16.28
N TYR A 119 -6.33 9.24 -15.65
CA TYR A 119 -7.33 10.27 -16.00
C TYR A 119 -6.82 11.26 -17.07
N LYS A 120 -6.02 10.76 -18.02
CA LYS A 120 -5.75 11.42 -19.31
C LYS A 120 -6.02 10.40 -20.40
N GLY A 121 -7.29 10.17 -20.75
CA GLY A 121 -7.54 9.28 -21.86
C GLY A 121 -8.97 8.86 -22.21
N GLU A 122 -10.02 9.46 -21.65
CA GLU A 122 -11.36 9.33 -22.24
C GLU A 122 -12.09 10.67 -22.17
N GLY A 123 -11.59 11.61 -22.99
CA GLY A 123 -12.28 12.83 -23.35
C GLY A 123 -12.39 12.88 -24.86
N ASN A 124 -13.57 12.49 -25.36
CA ASN A 124 -14.21 12.84 -26.64
C ASN A 124 -13.31 13.17 -27.84
N ASN A 125 -13.36 12.32 -28.88
CA ASN A 125 -13.98 12.72 -30.16
C ASN A 125 -14.35 11.48 -30.99
#